data_AF-A0A963FBH4-F1
#
_entry.id   AF-A0A963FBH4-F1
#
_cell.length_a   1.000
_cell.length_b   1.000
_cell.length_c   1.000
_cell.angle_alpha   90.00
_cell.angle_beta   90.00
_cell.angle_gamma   90.00
#
_symmetry.space_group_name_H-M   'P 1'
#
loop_
_entity.id
_entity.type
_entity.pdbx_description
1 polymer ?
#
loop_
_entity_poly.entity_id
_entity_poly.type
_entity_poly.pdbx_seq_one_letter_code
_entity_poly.pdbx_strand_id
1 'polypeptide(L)'
;MPRQLKTENESRSGLILLALGFLLFVIYGSLVPLDFRPIPLAQAVQQFRTIPFLDLGIGSRADWVANILLFIPLGFLWLGVVWPKQQGFIRLLVAAMVLAASLLLSIGIEFTQLYFPPRTVSQNDILAEFLGALIGLFLWWRYGGDLTHWLKAALITRGKSHVAVKLLWLYLAGLFLYSVLPLDLTISPVEIYHKWRSGKVNLIPFGFFIADPIQLIYDLV
;
A
#
# COMPACT_ATOMS: atom_id res chain seq x y z
N MET A 1 13.23 -3.65 -35.96
CA MET A 1 12.08 -2.89 -35.40
C MET A 1 11.05 -3.70 -34.58
N PRO A 2 10.67 -4.97 -34.86
CA PRO A 2 9.59 -5.62 -34.11
C PRO A 2 9.93 -5.99 -32.64
N ARG A 3 11.21 -6.19 -32.31
CA ARG A 3 11.65 -6.60 -30.97
C ARG A 3 11.54 -5.49 -29.92
N GLN A 4 11.73 -4.22 -30.31
CA GLN A 4 11.63 -3.06 -29.40
C GLN A 4 10.17 -2.70 -29.03
N LEU A 5 9.25 -2.80 -30.00
CA LEU A 5 7.82 -2.59 -29.75
C LEU A 5 7.25 -3.63 -28.77
N LYS A 6 7.72 -4.89 -28.88
CA LYS A 6 7.29 -5.97 -27.99
C LYS A 6 7.72 -5.75 -26.53
N THR A 7 8.95 -5.29 -26.31
CA THR A 7 9.46 -5.04 -24.94
C THR A 7 8.83 -3.82 -24.27
N GLU A 8 8.46 -2.79 -25.05
CA GLU A 8 7.78 -1.60 -24.52
C GLU A 8 6.36 -1.94 -24.04
N ASN A 9 5.62 -2.77 -24.80
CA ASN A 9 4.29 -3.25 -24.42
C ASN A 9 4.31 -4.22 -23.23
N GLU A 10 5.30 -5.12 -23.15
CA GLU A 10 5.44 -6.04 -22.01
C GLU A 10 5.75 -5.29 -20.70
N SER A 11 6.62 -4.28 -20.75
CA SER A 11 6.94 -3.43 -19.59
C SER A 11 5.73 -2.64 -19.11
N ARG A 12 4.91 -2.11 -20.02
CA ARG A 12 3.70 -1.36 -19.67
C ARG A 12 2.61 -2.26 -19.08
N SER A 13 2.47 -3.47 -19.61
CA SER A 13 1.51 -4.45 -19.11
C SER A 13 1.84 -4.88 -17.67
N GLY A 14 3.12 -5.09 -17.35
CA GLY A 14 3.55 -5.41 -15.99
C GLY A 14 3.26 -4.28 -14.99
N LEU A 15 3.48 -3.03 -15.39
CA LEU A 15 3.21 -1.86 -14.55
C LEU A 15 1.71 -1.65 -14.33
N ILE A 16 0.86 -1.91 -15.35
CA ILE A 16 -0.60 -1.91 -15.20
C ILE A 16 -1.05 -2.98 -14.22
N LEU A 17 -0.55 -4.21 -14.34
CA LEU A 17 -0.89 -5.30 -13.41
C LEU A 17 -0.48 -4.97 -11.97
N LEU A 18 0.69 -4.36 -11.78
CA LEU A 18 1.13 -3.90 -10.46
C LEU A 18 0.22 -2.79 -9.92
N ALA A 19 -0.13 -1.79 -10.74
CA ALA A 19 -1.03 -0.71 -10.33
C ALA A 19 -2.44 -1.22 -9.98
N LEU A 20 -2.97 -2.15 -10.76
CA LEU A 20 -4.26 -2.81 -10.48
C LEU A 20 -4.20 -3.67 -9.22
N GLY A 21 -3.16 -4.48 -9.05
CA GLY A 21 -2.97 -5.28 -7.84
C GLY A 21 -2.85 -4.41 -6.59
N PHE A 22 -2.14 -3.29 -6.68
CA PHE A 22 -2.01 -2.34 -5.59
C PHE A 22 -3.32 -1.57 -5.32
N LEU A 23 -4.07 -1.20 -6.35
CA LEU A 23 -5.40 -0.61 -6.20
C LEU A 23 -6.36 -1.56 -5.46
N LEU A 24 -6.38 -2.84 -5.84
CA LEU A 24 -7.17 -3.86 -5.17
C LEU A 24 -6.73 -4.05 -3.71
N PHE A 25 -5.41 -4.02 -3.46
CA PHE A 25 -4.87 -4.06 -2.10
C PHE A 25 -5.34 -2.88 -1.24
N VAL A 26 -5.31 -1.65 -1.78
CA VAL A 26 -5.81 -0.45 -1.08
C VAL A 26 -7.29 -0.60 -0.76
N ILE A 27 -8.13 -0.93 -1.75
CA ILE A 27 -9.58 -1.10 -1.55
C ILE A 27 -9.85 -2.18 -0.51
N TYR A 28 -9.20 -3.33 -0.61
CA TYR A 28 -9.36 -4.42 0.34
C TYR A 28 -8.93 -4.01 1.76
N GLY A 29 -7.73 -3.44 1.90
CA GLY A 29 -7.17 -3.00 3.18
C GLY A 29 -8.07 -1.99 3.90
N SER A 30 -8.68 -1.07 3.15
CA SER A 30 -9.60 -0.08 3.71
C SER A 30 -10.97 -0.67 4.12
N LEU A 31 -11.36 -1.86 3.64
CA LEU A 31 -12.68 -2.46 3.91
C LEU A 31 -12.66 -3.63 4.91
N VAL A 32 -11.51 -4.26 5.17
CA VAL A 32 -11.32 -5.24 6.27
C VAL A 32 -11.87 -4.64 7.58
N PRO A 33 -12.54 -5.36 8.49
CA PRO A 33 -12.77 -6.80 8.55
C PRO A 33 -13.86 -7.35 7.61
N LEU A 34 -14.44 -6.52 6.73
CA LEU A 34 -15.51 -6.92 5.79
C LEU A 34 -16.84 -7.32 6.45
N ASP A 35 -17.13 -6.77 7.64
CA ASP A 35 -18.40 -6.93 8.35
C ASP A 35 -19.50 -6.04 7.73
N PHE A 36 -20.00 -6.42 6.55
CA PHE A 36 -21.01 -5.66 5.83
C PHE A 36 -22.34 -5.62 6.59
N ARG A 37 -22.83 -4.41 6.86
CA ARG A 37 -24.16 -4.13 7.41
C ARG A 37 -24.92 -3.21 6.47
N PRO A 38 -26.00 -3.68 5.84
CA PRO A 38 -26.77 -2.87 4.92
C PRO A 38 -27.47 -1.74 5.67
N ILE A 39 -27.29 -0.52 5.16
CA ILE A 39 -28.06 0.66 5.55
C ILE A 39 -28.76 1.24 4.31
N PRO A 40 -29.94 1.86 4.44
CA PRO A 40 -30.58 2.53 3.31
C PRO A 40 -29.68 3.61 2.70
N LEU A 41 -29.62 3.68 1.36
CA LEU A 41 -28.76 4.64 0.65
C LEU A 41 -29.02 6.09 1.10
N ALA A 42 -30.28 6.46 1.33
CA ALA A 42 -30.63 7.78 1.83
C ALA A 42 -29.99 8.09 3.19
N GLN A 43 -29.92 7.10 4.09
CA GLN A 43 -29.25 7.23 5.37
C GLN A 43 -27.73 7.32 5.20
N ALA A 44 -27.14 6.49 4.33
CA ALA A 44 -25.70 6.55 4.03
C ALA A 44 -25.28 7.94 3.50
N VAL A 45 -26.05 8.49 2.55
CA VAL A 45 -25.80 9.84 2.01
C VAL A 45 -25.95 10.90 3.09
N GLN A 46 -26.94 10.78 3.97
CA GLN A 46 -27.12 11.73 5.07
C GLN A 46 -25.95 11.69 6.06
N GLN A 47 -25.51 10.49 6.46
CA GLN A 47 -24.36 10.31 7.35
C GLN A 47 -23.06 10.80 6.70
N PHE A 48 -22.86 10.51 5.42
CA PHE A 48 -21.65 10.93 4.69
C PHE A 48 -21.53 12.45 4.58
N ARG A 49 -22.64 13.19 4.49
CA ARG A 49 -22.62 14.67 4.46
C ARG A 49 -22.17 15.29 5.77
N THR A 50 -22.23 14.54 6.87
CA THR A 50 -21.92 15.03 8.22
C THR A 50 -20.69 14.34 8.81
N ILE A 51 -19.81 13.78 7.99
CA ILE A 51 -18.60 13.12 8.49
C ILE A 51 -17.72 14.11 9.27
N PRO A 52 -17.23 13.74 10.46
CA PRO A 52 -16.48 14.65 11.30
C PRO A 52 -15.03 14.82 10.83
N PHE A 53 -14.43 15.93 11.24
CA PHE A 53 -12.99 15.97 11.46
C PHE A 53 -12.72 15.33 12.82
N LEU A 54 -11.98 14.21 12.84
CA LEU A 54 -11.63 13.56 14.10
C LEU A 54 -10.48 14.31 14.79
N ASP A 55 -10.51 14.38 16.13
CA ASP A 55 -9.39 14.92 16.89
C ASP A 55 -8.15 14.02 16.71
N LEU A 56 -7.05 14.61 16.26
CA LEU A 56 -5.77 13.93 15.99
C LEU A 56 -5.03 13.56 17.28
N GLY A 57 -5.68 12.76 18.13
CA GLY A 57 -5.03 12.01 19.20
C GLY A 57 -4.02 11.00 18.67
N ILE A 58 -3.22 10.40 19.55
CA ILE A 58 -2.09 9.53 19.16
C ILE A 58 -2.54 8.35 18.28
N GLY A 59 -3.71 7.76 18.55
CA GLY A 59 -4.29 6.68 17.72
C GLY A 59 -4.68 7.15 16.32
N SER A 60 -5.45 8.23 16.22
CA SER A 60 -5.90 8.81 14.94
C SER A 60 -4.74 9.25 14.04
N ARG A 61 -3.58 9.61 14.60
CA ARG A 61 -2.38 9.96 13.81
C ARG A 61 -1.78 8.75 13.08
N ALA A 62 -1.81 7.57 13.69
CA ALA A 62 -1.27 6.36 13.06
C ALA A 62 -2.12 5.97 11.85
N ASP A 63 -3.45 6.01 11.99
CA ASP A 63 -4.40 5.76 10.90
C ASP A 63 -4.20 6.79 9.77
N TRP A 64 -4.07 8.07 10.13
CA TRP A 64 -3.81 9.15 9.19
C TRP A 64 -2.51 8.94 8.39
N VAL A 65 -1.42 8.53 9.05
CA VAL A 65 -0.15 8.22 8.38
C VAL A 65 -0.27 6.98 7.50
N ALA A 66 -1.00 5.95 7.93
CA ALA A 66 -1.23 4.75 7.13
C ALA A 66 -1.95 5.09 5.81
N ASN A 67 -2.97 5.95 5.86
CA ASN A 67 -3.70 6.40 4.68
C ASN A 67 -2.82 7.19 3.70
N ILE A 68 -1.93 8.06 4.19
CA ILE A 68 -0.90 8.72 3.36
C ILE A 68 0.00 7.67 2.70
N LEU A 69 0.53 6.74 3.49
CA LEU A 69 1.47 5.72 3.03
C LEU A 69 0.84 4.76 2.01
N LEU A 70 -0.46 4.49 2.10
CA LEU A 70 -1.19 3.70 1.12
C LEU A 70 -1.37 4.45 -0.20
N PHE A 71 -1.65 5.75 -0.17
CA PHE A 71 -1.92 6.51 -1.40
C PHE A 71 -0.65 7.00 -2.11
N ILE A 72 0.51 7.04 -1.45
CA ILE A 72 1.80 7.35 -2.10
C ILE A 72 2.10 6.37 -3.25
N PRO A 73 2.19 5.05 -3.04
CA PRO A 73 2.47 4.12 -4.12
C PRO A 73 1.32 4.09 -5.14
N LEU A 74 0.07 4.30 -4.70
CA LEU A 74 -1.08 4.35 -5.61
C LEU A 74 -0.93 5.48 -6.63
N GLY A 75 -0.71 6.72 -6.17
CA GLY A 75 -0.51 7.87 -7.03
C GLY A 75 0.73 7.73 -7.92
N PHE A 76 1.83 7.21 -7.36
CA PHE A 76 3.07 6.96 -8.08
C PHE A 76 2.88 5.97 -9.24
N LEU A 77 2.28 4.81 -8.98
CA LEU A 77 2.08 3.76 -9.96
C LEU A 77 1.10 4.20 -11.06
N TRP A 78 -0.03 4.78 -10.69
CA TRP A 78 -1.04 5.21 -11.67
C TRP A 78 -0.53 6.34 -12.55
N LEU A 79 0.17 7.34 -11.99
CA LEU A 79 0.80 8.36 -12.81
C LEU A 79 1.81 7.75 -13.78
N GLY A 80 2.52 6.69 -13.37
CA GLY A 80 3.42 5.95 -14.24
C GLY A 80 2.76 5.14 -15.36
N VAL A 81 1.57 4.57 -15.13
CA VAL A 81 0.78 3.87 -16.15
C VAL A 81 0.43 4.80 -17.31
N VAL A 82 0.01 6.01 -16.97
CA VAL A 82 -0.52 7.00 -17.91
C VAL A 82 0.47 8.09 -18.29
N TRP A 83 1.73 7.97 -17.86
CA TRP A 83 2.74 9.01 -18.07
C TRP A 83 2.95 9.30 -19.57
N PRO A 84 2.66 10.53 -20.04
CA PRO A 84 2.71 10.84 -21.45
C PRO A 84 4.15 11.01 -21.94
N LYS A 85 4.40 10.68 -23.22
CA LYS A 85 5.69 10.97 -23.89
C LYS A 85 5.90 12.48 -24.04
N GLN A 86 4.83 13.24 -24.19
CA GLN A 86 4.83 14.70 -24.27
C GLN A 86 5.27 15.33 -22.94
N GLN A 87 5.82 16.53 -23.01
CA GLN A 87 6.25 17.32 -21.85
C GLN A 87 5.31 18.53 -21.64
N GLY A 88 5.49 19.27 -20.54
CA GLY A 88 4.74 20.48 -20.27
C GLY A 88 3.28 20.24 -19.84
N PHE A 89 2.35 21.02 -20.37
CA PHE A 89 0.95 21.09 -19.93
C PHE A 89 0.22 19.73 -19.94
N ILE A 90 0.52 18.85 -20.89
CA ILE A 90 -0.10 17.52 -20.96
C ILE A 90 0.25 16.68 -19.72
N ARG A 91 1.49 16.77 -19.20
CA ARG A 91 1.86 16.07 -17.95
C ARG A 91 1.10 16.61 -16.76
N LEU A 92 0.88 17.93 -16.71
CA LEU A 92 0.11 18.56 -15.66
C LEU A 92 -1.36 18.10 -15.71
N LEU A 93 -1.97 18.06 -16.90
CA LEU A 93 -3.32 17.53 -17.07
C LEU A 93 -3.43 16.07 -16.65
N VAL A 94 -2.48 15.22 -17.05
CA VAL A 94 -2.47 13.81 -16.65
C VAL A 94 -2.31 13.66 -15.15
N ALA A 95 -1.41 14.41 -14.52
CA ALA A 95 -1.25 14.42 -13.07
C ALA A 95 -2.54 14.89 -12.36
N ALA A 96 -3.18 15.95 -12.85
CA ALA A 96 -4.46 16.42 -12.32
C ALA A 96 -5.57 15.37 -12.45
N MET A 97 -5.64 14.65 -13.57
CA MET A 97 -6.59 13.55 -13.76
C MET A 97 -6.34 12.39 -12.79
N VAL A 98 -5.08 11.98 -12.60
CA VAL A 98 -4.75 10.92 -11.64
C VAL A 98 -5.09 11.35 -10.23
N LEU A 99 -4.77 12.60 -9.86
CA LEU A 99 -5.09 13.14 -8.55
C LEU A 99 -6.61 13.19 -8.30
N ALA A 100 -7.38 13.65 -9.29
CA ALA A 100 -8.84 13.65 -9.22
C ALA A 100 -9.40 12.23 -9.10
N ALA A 101 -8.86 11.26 -9.84
CA ALA A 101 -9.25 9.86 -9.72
C ALA A 101 -8.92 9.28 -8.33
N SER A 102 -7.75 9.60 -7.76
CA SER A 102 -7.40 9.21 -6.39
C SER A 102 -8.34 9.82 -5.35
N LEU A 103 -8.71 11.09 -5.51
CA LEU A 103 -9.68 11.74 -4.62
C LEU A 103 -11.07 11.11 -4.71
N LEU A 104 -11.54 10.79 -5.92
CA LEU A 104 -12.81 10.10 -6.12
C LEU A 104 -12.80 8.69 -5.53
N LEU A 105 -11.68 7.97 -5.66
CA LEU A 105 -11.49 6.67 -5.03
C LEU A 105 -11.55 6.79 -3.50
N SER A 106 -10.85 7.76 -2.93
CA SER A 106 -10.84 8.06 -1.49
C SER A 106 -12.26 8.30 -0.94
N ILE A 107 -12.99 9.21 -1.57
CA ILE A 107 -14.40 9.49 -1.24
C ILE A 107 -15.26 8.22 -1.38
N GLY A 108 -15.04 7.42 -2.42
CA GLY A 108 -15.76 6.17 -2.64
C GLY A 108 -15.48 5.10 -1.58
N ILE A 109 -14.22 4.98 -1.15
CA ILE A 109 -13.80 4.07 -0.07
C ILE A 109 -14.47 4.50 1.24
N GLU A 110 -14.34 5.76 1.64
CA GLU A 110 -14.95 6.32 2.85
C GLU A 110 -16.47 6.17 2.83
N PHE A 111 -17.12 6.46 1.70
CA PHE A 111 -18.56 6.26 1.57
C PHE A 111 -18.95 4.78 1.73
N THR A 112 -18.15 3.87 1.19
CA THR A 112 -18.38 2.42 1.28
C THR A 112 -18.16 1.93 2.72
N GLN A 113 -17.21 2.49 3.46
CA GLN A 113 -16.93 2.13 4.85
C GLN A 113 -18.11 2.37 5.80
N LEU A 114 -19.06 3.24 5.47
CA LEU A 114 -20.31 3.39 6.22
C LEU A 114 -21.08 2.08 6.38
N TYR A 115 -20.92 1.15 5.44
CA TYR A 115 -21.54 -0.16 5.46
C TYR A 115 -20.71 -1.21 6.20
N PHE A 116 -19.55 -0.87 6.77
CA PHE A 116 -18.61 -1.82 7.40
C PHE A 116 -18.23 -1.40 8.83
N PRO A 117 -19.17 -1.39 9.80
CA PRO A 117 -18.81 -1.16 11.21
C PRO A 117 -17.83 -2.24 11.70
N PRO A 118 -16.77 -1.90 12.48
CA PRO A 118 -16.57 -0.69 13.28
C PRO A 118 -15.79 0.44 12.57
N ARG A 119 -15.67 0.44 11.23
CA ARG A 119 -14.92 1.49 10.53
C ARG A 119 -15.51 2.87 10.80
N THR A 120 -14.64 3.82 11.11
CA THR A 120 -14.97 5.22 11.36
C THR A 120 -14.58 6.02 10.13
N VAL A 121 -15.57 6.64 9.49
CA VAL A 121 -15.33 7.52 8.35
C VAL A 121 -14.90 8.90 8.82
N SER A 122 -13.97 9.55 8.11
CA SER A 122 -13.49 10.88 8.51
C SER A 122 -13.00 11.75 7.36
N GLN A 123 -13.09 13.07 7.53
CA GLN A 123 -12.50 14.02 6.59
C GLN A 123 -10.96 13.99 6.62
N ASN A 124 -10.37 13.60 7.76
CA ASN A 124 -8.92 13.51 7.90
C ASN A 124 -8.33 12.44 6.99
N ASP A 125 -9.05 11.32 6.82
CA ASP A 125 -8.62 10.21 5.99
C ASP A 125 -8.64 10.60 4.52
N ILE A 126 -9.71 11.27 4.05
CA ILE A 126 -9.77 11.83 2.69
C ILE A 126 -8.59 12.78 2.43
N LEU A 127 -8.26 13.63 3.40
CA LEU A 127 -7.12 14.54 3.30
C LEU A 127 -5.77 13.80 3.29
N ALA A 128 -5.61 12.77 4.13
CA ALA A 128 -4.41 11.94 4.17
C ALA A 128 -4.19 11.21 2.83
N GLU A 129 -5.23 10.56 2.32
CA GLU A 129 -5.19 9.84 1.05
C GLU A 129 -4.88 10.80 -0.11
N PHE A 130 -5.48 11.99 -0.12
CA PHE A 130 -5.17 13.04 -1.09
C PHE A 130 -3.72 13.52 -1.01
N LEU A 131 -3.19 13.78 0.19
CA LEU A 131 -1.79 14.17 0.40
C LEU A 131 -0.83 13.04 -0.02
N GLY A 132 -1.16 11.79 0.29
CA GLY A 132 -0.42 10.62 -0.15
C GLY A 132 -0.34 10.55 -1.67
N ALA A 133 -1.47 10.70 -2.36
CA ALA A 133 -1.51 10.73 -3.81
C ALA A 133 -0.65 11.86 -4.38
N LEU A 134 -0.75 13.08 -3.83
CA LEU A 134 0.09 14.22 -4.23
C LEU A 134 1.59 13.91 -4.11
N ILE A 135 2.02 13.33 -2.99
CA ILE A 135 3.42 12.94 -2.77
C ILE A 135 3.82 11.86 -3.79
N GLY A 136 2.99 10.85 -4.01
CA GLY A 136 3.21 9.81 -5.02
C GLY A 136 3.40 10.38 -6.43
N LEU A 137 2.56 11.35 -6.81
CA LEU A 137 2.64 12.05 -8.07
C LEU A 137 3.97 12.81 -8.20
N PHE A 138 4.36 13.55 -7.16
CA PHE A 138 5.63 14.28 -7.12
C PHE A 138 6.84 13.33 -7.25
N LEU A 139 6.82 12.21 -6.54
CA LEU A 139 7.87 11.20 -6.61
C LEU A 139 8.00 10.61 -8.01
N TRP A 140 6.89 10.30 -8.68
CA TRP A 140 6.94 9.83 -10.06
C TRP A 140 7.49 10.89 -11.00
N TRP A 141 7.05 12.14 -10.84
CA TRP A 141 7.55 13.25 -11.65
C TRP A 141 9.07 13.41 -11.52
N ARG A 142 9.61 13.23 -10.30
CA ARG A 142 11.04 13.42 -10.00
C ARG A 142 11.92 12.22 -10.35
N TYR A 143 11.42 11.00 -10.17
CA TYR A 143 12.23 9.76 -10.22
C TYR A 143 11.71 8.70 -11.19
N GLY A 144 10.51 8.86 -11.77
CA GLY A 144 9.89 7.86 -12.64
C GLY A 144 10.70 7.58 -13.91
N GLY A 145 11.34 8.61 -14.49
CA GLY A 145 12.25 8.44 -15.63
C GLY A 145 13.43 7.52 -15.30
N ASP A 146 14.13 7.81 -14.20
CA ASP A 146 15.29 7.04 -13.75
C ASP A 146 14.90 5.59 -13.39
N LEU A 147 13.76 5.42 -12.69
CA LEU A 147 13.23 4.11 -12.33
C LEU A 147 12.87 3.28 -13.57
N THR A 148 12.16 3.87 -14.54
CA THR A 148 11.79 3.13 -15.76
C THR A 148 13.01 2.75 -16.59
N HIS A 149 14.03 3.60 -16.64
CA HIS A 149 15.28 3.29 -17.32
C HIS A 149 16.03 2.15 -16.61
N TRP A 150 16.14 2.22 -15.28
CA TRP A 150 16.77 1.18 -14.45
C TRP A 150 16.04 -0.17 -14.56
N LEU A 151 14.70 -0.17 -14.50
CA LEU A 151 13.89 -1.38 -14.65
C LEU A 151 14.06 -2.01 -16.03
N LYS A 152 14.04 -1.21 -17.11
CA LYS A 152 14.27 -1.70 -18.47
C LYS A 152 15.66 -2.31 -18.61
N ALA A 153 16.70 -1.66 -18.07
CA ALA A 153 18.05 -2.20 -18.06
C ALA A 153 18.12 -3.54 -17.32
N ALA A 154 17.53 -3.63 -16.12
CA ALA A 154 17.50 -4.87 -15.33
C ALA A 154 16.72 -6.02 -16.00
N LEU A 155 15.63 -5.70 -16.71
CA LEU A 155 14.81 -6.68 -17.45
C LEU A 155 15.51 -7.20 -18.71
N ILE A 156 16.29 -6.36 -19.41
CA ILE A 156 17.07 -6.77 -20.59
C ILE A 156 18.21 -7.70 -20.19
N THR A 157 18.84 -7.50 -19.02
CA THR A 157 19.91 -8.37 -18.51
C THR A 157 19.37 -9.71 -18.01
N ARG A 158 18.10 -9.78 -17.58
CA ARG A 158 17.44 -11.03 -17.17
C ARG A 158 16.88 -11.78 -18.39
N GLY A 159 17.77 -12.43 -19.14
CA GLY A 159 17.38 -13.46 -20.10
C GLY A 159 16.46 -14.51 -19.47
N LYS A 160 15.36 -14.85 -20.16
CA LYS A 160 14.36 -15.89 -19.84
C LYS A 160 14.33 -16.29 -18.35
N SER A 161 13.76 -15.43 -17.50
CA SER A 161 13.50 -15.77 -16.09
C SER A 161 12.79 -17.12 -16.00
N HIS A 162 13.48 -18.10 -15.39
CA HIS A 162 12.91 -19.40 -15.02
C HIS A 162 11.62 -19.18 -14.23
N VAL A 163 10.59 -19.99 -14.51
CA VAL A 163 9.29 -19.97 -13.84
C VAL A 163 9.44 -19.93 -12.31
N ALA A 164 10.46 -20.61 -11.77
CA ALA A 164 10.83 -20.61 -10.35
C ALA A 164 11.07 -19.20 -9.78
N VAL A 165 11.72 -18.29 -10.51
CA VAL A 165 11.96 -16.93 -10.04
C VAL A 165 10.66 -16.12 -10.00
N LYS A 166 9.76 -16.31 -10.98
CA LYS A 166 8.44 -15.68 -10.95
C LYS A 166 7.59 -16.18 -9.80
N LEU A 167 7.60 -17.50 -9.55
CA LEU A 167 6.92 -18.11 -8.40
C LEU A 167 7.50 -17.63 -7.08
N LEU A 168 8.82 -17.44 -6.98
CA LEU A 168 9.44 -16.87 -5.79
C LEU A 168 8.99 -15.42 -5.55
N TRP A 169 8.98 -14.57 -6.59
CA TRP A 169 8.46 -13.21 -6.44
C TRP A 169 6.98 -13.18 -6.07
N LEU A 170 6.16 -14.07 -6.63
CA LEU A 170 4.76 -14.21 -6.27
C LEU A 170 4.60 -14.66 -4.81
N TYR A 171 5.39 -15.64 -4.38
CA TYR A 171 5.43 -16.10 -3.00
C TYR A 171 5.86 -14.99 -2.05
N LEU A 172 6.93 -14.25 -2.37
CA LEU A 172 7.40 -13.13 -1.56
C LEU A 172 6.39 -11.99 -1.51
N ALA A 173 5.70 -11.69 -2.61
CA ALA A 173 4.61 -10.72 -2.63
C ALA A 173 3.43 -11.19 -1.76
N GLY A 174 3.04 -12.46 -1.85
CA GLY A 174 2.02 -13.06 -0.99
C GLY A 174 2.41 -13.07 0.49
N LEU A 175 3.67 -13.40 0.79
CA LEU A 175 4.23 -13.36 2.13
C LEU A 175 4.27 -11.93 2.67
N PHE A 176 4.69 -10.96 1.86
CA PHE A 176 4.67 -9.55 2.23
C PHE A 176 3.24 -9.08 2.53
N LEU A 177 2.27 -9.40 1.67
CA LEU A 177 0.86 -9.09 1.91
C LEU A 177 0.35 -9.76 3.20
N TYR A 178 0.70 -11.02 3.43
CA TYR A 178 0.34 -11.75 4.65
C TYR A 178 0.96 -11.12 5.90
N SER A 179 2.25 -10.76 5.84
CA SER A 179 2.97 -10.12 6.97
C SER A 179 2.50 -8.70 7.24
N VAL A 180 1.96 -8.03 6.23
CA VAL A 180 1.40 -6.67 6.33
C VAL A 180 -0.04 -6.71 6.85
N LEU A 181 -0.78 -7.82 6.73
CA LEU A 181 -2.08 -8.02 7.40
C LEU A 181 -1.82 -8.37 8.89
N PRO A 182 -2.48 -7.72 9.88
CA PRO A 182 -3.73 -6.95 9.82
C PRO A 182 -3.56 -5.42 9.70
N LEU A 183 -2.45 -4.93 9.13
CA LEU A 183 -2.14 -3.50 8.98
C LEU A 183 -2.18 -2.74 10.31
N ASP A 184 -1.89 -3.41 11.43
CA ASP A 184 -1.64 -2.78 12.74
C ASP A 184 -0.24 -2.11 12.69
N LEU A 185 -0.09 -1.14 11.79
CA LEU A 185 1.07 -0.23 11.68
C LEU A 185 1.08 0.81 12.80
N THR A 186 0.07 0.77 13.65
CA THR A 186 -0.05 1.31 15.01
C THR A 186 1.04 0.73 15.92
N ILE A 187 2.31 0.97 15.58
CA ILE A 187 3.41 0.80 16.51
C ILE A 187 3.23 1.87 17.59
N SER A 188 2.45 1.56 18.62
CA SER A 188 2.31 2.42 19.78
C SER A 188 3.66 2.42 20.52
N PRO A 189 4.30 3.59 20.75
CA PRO A 189 5.53 3.67 21.54
C PRO A 189 5.36 3.09 22.94
N VAL A 190 4.13 3.15 23.47
CA VAL A 190 3.74 2.56 24.75
C VAL A 190 3.76 1.03 24.67
N GLU A 191 3.33 0.45 23.55
CA GLU A 191 3.38 -0.99 23.33
C GLU A 191 4.82 -1.50 23.16
N ILE A 192 5.69 -0.74 22.48
CA ILE A 192 7.15 -1.02 22.46
C ILE A 192 7.71 -0.97 23.88
N TYR A 193 7.38 0.05 24.66
CA TYR A 193 7.85 0.19 26.03
C TYR A 193 7.35 -0.96 26.93
N HIS A 194 6.10 -1.38 26.78
CA HIS A 194 5.57 -2.53 27.51
C HIS A 194 6.20 -3.85 27.04
N LYS A 195 6.44 -4.03 25.75
CA LYS A 195 7.16 -5.20 25.21
C LYS A 195 8.61 -5.24 25.71
N TRP A 196 9.27 -4.08 25.80
CA TRP A 196 10.61 -3.94 26.36
C TRP A 196 10.64 -4.28 27.86
N ARG A 197 9.72 -3.70 28.63
CA ARG A 197 9.62 -3.94 30.09
C ARG A 197 9.18 -5.37 30.44
N SER A 198 8.41 -6.02 29.57
CA SER A 198 7.98 -7.42 29.74
C SER A 198 8.99 -8.45 29.20
N GLY A 199 10.16 -8.02 28.73
CA GLY A 199 11.20 -8.92 28.21
C GLY A 199 10.83 -9.63 26.91
N LYS A 200 9.77 -9.18 26.22
CA LYS A 200 9.27 -9.77 24.96
C LYS A 200 10.02 -9.24 23.73
N VAL A 201 10.99 -8.35 23.91
CA VAL A 201 11.86 -7.87 22.84
C VAL A 201 13.05 -8.80 22.75
N ASN A 202 12.99 -9.73 21.79
CA ASN A 202 14.14 -10.57 21.48
C ASN A 202 15.13 -9.77 20.62
N LEU A 203 16.20 -9.27 21.25
CA LEU A 203 17.26 -8.51 20.58
C LEU A 203 18.16 -9.38 19.70
N ILE A 204 18.12 -10.71 19.89
CA ILE A 204 18.91 -11.68 19.13
C ILE A 204 17.94 -12.66 18.47
N PRO A 205 17.44 -12.35 17.26
CA PRO A 205 16.68 -13.33 16.51
C PRO A 205 17.55 -14.57 16.27
N PHE A 206 16.99 -15.75 16.54
CA PHE A 206 17.66 -17.07 16.45
C PHE A 206 18.76 -17.36 17.50
N GLY A 207 18.86 -16.56 18.56
CA GLY A 207 19.68 -16.91 19.73
C GLY A 207 19.02 -18.02 20.53
N PHE A 208 19.54 -19.26 20.45
CA PHE A 208 19.19 -20.31 21.40
C PHE A 208 19.78 -19.94 22.76
N PHE A 209 18.96 -19.43 23.67
CA PHE A 209 19.33 -19.40 25.07
C PHE A 209 19.24 -20.84 25.59
N ILE A 210 20.39 -21.51 25.67
CA ILE A 210 20.52 -22.80 26.35
C ILE A 210 20.34 -22.50 27.84
N ALA A 211 19.11 -22.60 28.34
CA ALA A 211 18.79 -22.33 29.73
C ALA A 211 19.25 -23.48 30.64
N ASP A 212 19.38 -24.71 30.12
CA ASP A 212 19.87 -25.87 30.86
C ASP A 212 20.67 -26.83 29.97
N PRO A 213 21.89 -27.27 30.39
CA PRO A 213 22.68 -28.27 29.65
C PRO A 213 21.98 -29.61 29.44
N ILE A 214 20.95 -29.91 30.24
CA ILE A 214 20.20 -31.17 30.21
C ILE A 214 19.24 -31.22 29.01
N GLN A 215 18.71 -30.09 28.54
CA GLN A 215 17.86 -30.03 27.34
C GLN A 215 18.63 -30.42 26.06
N LEU A 216 19.93 -30.16 26.02
CA LEU A 216 20.80 -30.46 24.88
C LEU A 216 20.92 -31.97 24.60
N ILE A 217 20.77 -32.81 25.64
CA ILE A 217 20.79 -34.27 25.51
C ILE A 217 19.43 -34.79 25.03
N TYR A 218 18.34 -34.11 25.39
CA TYR A 218 16.99 -34.52 25.00
C TYR A 218 16.70 -34.21 23.52
N ASP A 219 17.25 -33.12 22.98
CA ASP A 219 17.08 -32.72 21.58
C ASP A 219 17.96 -33.49 20.58
N LEU A 220 18.88 -34.35 21.07
CA LEU A 220 19.83 -35.13 20.25
C LEU A 220 19.45 -36.61 20.08
N VAL A 221 18.35 -37.08 20.67
CA VAL A 221 17.79 -38.43 20.50
C VAL A 221 16.53 -38.34 19.64
#